data_AF-A0A2N5XJV2-F1
#
_entry.id   AF-A0A2N5XJV2-F1
#
_cell.length_a   1.000
_cell.length_b   1.000
_cell.length_c   1.000
_cell.angle_alpha   90.00
_cell.angle_beta   90.00
_cell.angle_gamma   90.00
#
_symmetry.space_group_name_H-M   'P 1'
#
loop_
_entity.id
_entity.type
_entity.pdbx_description
1 polymer ?
#
loop_
_entity_poly.entity_id
_entity_poly.type
_entity_poly.pdbx_seq_one_letter_code
_entity_poly.pdbx_strand_id
1 'polypeptide(L)' 'MCALAAGAAGRLLTRRVPTALRVCVTALLVVAATALLCWWYFATRGTLDGYPGDSGLCPPSNIPPWWPVLLPA' A
#
# COMPACT_ATOMS: atom_id res chain seq x y z
N MET A 1 11.13 -11.96 22.71
CA MET A 1 9.84 -12.58 23.12
C MET A 1 8.80 -12.54 21.99
N CYS A 2 8.59 -11.42 21.30
CA CYS A 2 7.63 -11.31 20.19
C CYS A 2 7.88 -12.29 19.01
N ALA A 3 9.13 -12.55 18.64
CA ALA A 3 9.47 -13.46 17.54
C ALA A 3 9.10 -14.93 17.82
N LEU A 4 9.23 -15.38 19.07
CA LEU A 4 8.86 -16.73 19.49
C LEU A 4 7.33 -16.90 19.56
N ALA A 5 6.63 -15.86 20.02
CA ALA A 5 5.16 -15.83 20.02
C ALA A 5 4.59 -15.85 18.59
N ALA A 6 5.19 -15.09 17.66
CA ALA A 6 4.82 -15.12 16.24
C ALA A 6 5.09 -16.49 15.60
N GLY A 7 6.22 -17.13 15.92
CA GLY A 7 6.55 -18.47 15.44
C GLY A 7 5.62 -19.57 15.96
N ALA A 8 5.21 -19.49 17.23
CA ALA A 8 4.27 -20.44 17.85
C ALA A 8 2.85 -20.27 17.29
N ALA A 9 2.38 -19.02 17.16
CA ALA A 9 1.10 -18.72 16.53
C ALA A 9 1.06 -19.19 15.06
N GLY A 10 2.15 -18.94 14.31
CA GLY A 10 2.31 -19.42 12.93
C GLY A 10 2.24 -20.94 12.81
N ARG A 11 2.87 -21.69 13.74
CA ARG A 11 2.82 -23.17 13.77
C ARG A 11 1.44 -23.72 14.15
N LEU A 12 0.72 -23.06 15.05
CA LEU A 12 -0.64 -23.45 15.43
C LEU A 12 -1.64 -23.18 14.30
N LEU A 13 -1.55 -22.00 13.67
CA LEU A 13 -2.33 -21.65 12.48
C LEU A 13 -2.04 -22.63 11.32
N THR A 14 -0.78 -22.98 11.08
CA THR A 14 -0.40 -23.95 10.04
C THR A 14 -0.69 -25.42 10.36
N ARG A 15 -1.27 -25.75 11.52
CA ARG A 15 -1.75 -27.12 11.79
C ARG A 15 -3.26 -27.25 11.81
N ARG A 16 -4.01 -26.16 12.06
CA ARG A 16 -5.48 -26.21 12.18
C ARG A 16 -6.24 -25.38 11.16
N VAL A 17 -5.59 -24.49 10.43
CA VAL A 17 -6.27 -23.61 9.48
C VAL A 17 -6.42 -24.34 8.14
N PRO A 18 -7.64 -24.44 7.58
CA PRO A 18 -7.87 -25.03 6.26
C PRO A 18 -7.04 -24.31 5.20
N THR A 19 -6.56 -25.06 4.20
CA THR A 19 -5.63 -24.58 3.16
C THR A 19 -6.13 -23.29 2.51
N ALA A 20 -7.43 -23.17 2.26
CA ALA A 20 -8.06 -21.97 1.72
C ALA A 20 -7.80 -20.72 2.57
N LEU A 21 -7.96 -20.80 3.89
CA LEU A 21 -7.70 -19.66 4.79
C LEU A 21 -6.22 -19.28 4.80
N ARG A 22 -5.29 -20.24 4.69
CA ARG A 22 -3.85 -19.92 4.60
C ARG A 22 -3.52 -19.20 3.30
N VAL A 23 -4.10 -19.64 2.19
CA VAL A 23 -3.94 -18.98 0.89
C VAL A 23 -4.50 -17.56 0.96
N CYS A 24 -5.71 -17.37 1.51
CA CYS A 24 -6.30 -16.04 1.68
C CYS A 24 -5.44 -15.14 2.56
N VAL A 25 -4.97 -15.61 3.72
CA VAL A 25 -4.09 -14.82 4.61
C VAL A 25 -2.78 -14.47 3.92
N THR A 26 -2.17 -15.42 3.21
CA THR A 26 -0.92 -15.17 2.47
C THR A 26 -1.14 -14.14 1.37
N ALA A 27 -2.22 -14.26 0.60
CA ALA A 27 -2.57 -13.29 -0.43
C ALA A 27 -2.82 -11.89 0.16
N LEU A 28 -3.56 -11.81 1.28
CA LEU A 28 -3.79 -10.56 2.01
C LEU A 28 -2.47 -9.91 2.47
N LEU A 29 -1.56 -10.70 3.03
CA LEU A 29 -0.25 -10.19 3.47
C LEU A 29 0.58 -9.69 2.29
N VAL A 30 0.58 -10.41 1.16
CA VAL A 30 1.29 -9.98 -0.06
C VAL A 30 0.69 -8.68 -0.60
N VAL A 31 -0.64 -8.59 -0.69
CA VAL A 31 -1.32 -7.37 -1.16
C VAL A 31 -1.02 -6.19 -0.24
N ALA A 32 -1.13 -6.37 1.08
CA ALA A 32 -0.85 -5.33 2.06
C ALA A 32 0.62 -4.86 2.00
N ALA A 33 1.57 -5.79 1.93
CA ALA A 33 2.99 -5.46 1.81
C ALA A 33 3.28 -4.71 0.51
N THR A 34 2.70 -5.14 -0.60
CA THR A 34 2.85 -4.48 -1.90
C THR A 34 2.25 -3.07 -1.88
N ALA A 35 1.05 -2.91 -1.32
CA ALA A 35 0.40 -1.61 -1.19
C ALA A 35 1.20 -0.64 -0.32
N LEU A 36 1.72 -1.10 0.81
CA LEU A 36 2.59 -0.30 1.69
C LEU A 36 3.90 0.08 1.00
N LEU A 37 4.50 -0.83 0.25
CA LEU A 37 5.72 -0.57 -0.50
C LEU A 37 5.49 0.46 -1.61
N CYS A 38 4.40 0.31 -2.38
CA CYS A 38 3.99 1.28 -3.37
C CYS A 38 3.76 2.66 -2.74
N TRP A 39 2.99 2.71 -1.65
CA TRP A 39 2.72 3.96 -0.92
C TRP A 39 4.03 4.63 -0.48
N TRP A 40 4.93 3.88 0.17
CA TRP A 40 6.23 4.38 0.60
C TRP A 40 7.07 4.87 -0.57
N TYR A 41 7.10 4.13 -1.68
CA TYR A 41 7.83 4.50 -2.87
C TYR A 41 7.31 5.83 -3.45
N PHE A 42 6.01 5.97 -3.65
CA PHE A 42 5.43 7.22 -4.14
C PHE A 42 5.62 8.38 -3.17
N ALA A 43 5.50 8.13 -1.86
CA ALA A 43 5.71 9.17 -0.84
C ALA A 43 7.17 9.66 -0.77
N THR A 44 8.15 8.83 -1.12
CA THR A 44 9.59 9.16 -1.00
C THR A 44 10.25 9.56 -2.32
N ARG A 45 9.83 8.94 -3.43
CA ARG A 45 10.40 9.15 -4.76
C ARG A 45 9.51 9.97 -5.68
N GLY A 46 8.26 10.21 -5.29
CA GLY A 46 7.26 10.79 -6.18
C GLY A 46 6.80 9.79 -7.24
N THR A 47 6.03 10.29 -8.21
CA THR A 47 5.73 9.56 -9.44
C THR A 47 7.00 9.36 -10.26
N LEU A 48 7.03 8.29 -11.07
CA LEU A 48 8.12 8.06 -12.01
C LEU A 48 8.03 9.07 -13.16
N ASP A 49 9.20 9.59 -13.56
CA ASP A 49 9.32 10.53 -14.68
C ASP A 49 8.68 9.96 -15.95
N GLY A 50 7.85 10.78 -16.61
CA GLY A 50 7.09 10.39 -17.81
C GLY A 50 5.82 9.56 -17.57
N TYR A 51 5.41 9.31 -16.32
CA TYR A 51 4.10 8.69 -16.05
C TYR A 51 2.96 9.66 -16.46
N PRO A 52 1.82 9.19 -17.03
CA PRO A 52 0.74 10.06 -17.54
C PRO A 52 0.01 10.96 -16.51
N GLY A 53 0.49 11.03 -15.26
CA GLY A 53 0.04 11.95 -14.22
C GLY A 53 1.20 12.66 -13.49
N ASP A 54 2.45 12.42 -13.88
CA ASP A 54 3.63 13.07 -13.31
C ASP A 54 3.83 14.45 -13.94
N SER A 55 2.99 15.39 -13.52
CA SER A 55 2.96 16.76 -14.04
C SER A 55 3.74 17.74 -13.16
N GLY A 56 4.33 17.27 -12.05
CA GLY A 56 4.98 18.09 -11.03
C GLY A 56 4.03 18.97 -10.21
N LEU A 57 2.84 19.27 -10.75
CA LEU A 57 1.73 20.03 -10.18
C LEU A 57 0.43 19.51 -10.81
N CYS A 58 -0.68 19.50 -10.07
CA CYS A 58 -1.99 19.19 -10.62
C CYS A 58 -2.33 20.23 -11.71
N PRO A 59 -2.54 19.82 -12.98
CA PRO A 59 -2.83 20.78 -14.04
C PRO A 59 -4.14 21.52 -13.71
N PRO A 60 -4.31 22.78 -14.14
CA PRO A 60 -5.53 23.56 -13.84
C PRO A 60 -6.83 22.85 -14.25
N SER A 61 -6.77 21.94 -15.24
CA SER A 61 -7.88 21.09 -15.67
C SER A 61 -8.31 20.04 -14.64
N ASN A 62 -7.49 19.74 -13.65
CA ASN A 62 -7.74 18.76 -12.58
C ASN A 62 -8.02 19.42 -11.22
N ILE A 63 -8.10 20.76 -11.18
CA ILE A 63 -8.47 21.52 -9.99
C ILE A 63 -9.98 21.79 -10.05
N PRO A 64 -10.78 21.23 -9.14
CA PRO A 64 -12.22 21.46 -9.16
C PRO A 64 -12.54 22.91 -8.74
N PRO A 65 -13.69 23.46 -9.18
CA PRO A 65 -14.01 24.88 -8.99
C PRO A 65 -14.18 25.32 -7.52
N TRP A 66 -14.32 24.37 -6.59
CA TRP A 66 -14.40 24.63 -5.15
C TRP A 66 -13.04 24.57 -4.43
N TRP A 67 -11.94 24.36 -5.15
CA TRP A 67 -10.61 24.28 -4.53
C TRP A 67 -10.15 25.65 -4.02
N PRO A 68 -9.69 25.77 -2.76
CA PRO A 68 -9.18 27.04 -2.24
C PRO A 68 -7.96 27.54 -3.04
N VAL A 69 -7.96 28.83 -3.42
CA VAL A 69 -6.86 29.51 -4.15
C VAL A 69 -5.52 29.46 -3.39
N LEU A 70 -5.56 29.22 -2.09
CA LEU A 70 -4.40 29.18 -1.21
C LEU A 70 -3.63 27.85 -1.29
N LEU A 71 -4.22 26.81 -1.89
CA LEU A 71 -3.56 25.52 -2.04
C LEU A 71 -2.74 25.51 -3.33
N PRO A 72 -1.53 24.94 -3.32
CA PRO A 72 -0.74 24.78 -4.53
C PRO A 72 -1.51 23.92 -5.53
N ALA A 73 -1.51 24.38 -6.79
CA ALA A 73 -1.84 23.56 -7.95
C ALA A 73 -0.82 22.43 -8.03
#